data_AF-A0A9P7GKJ7-F1
#
_entry.id   AF-A0A9P7GKJ7-F1
#
_cell.length_a   1.000
_cell.length_b   1.000
_cell.length_c   1.000
_cell.angle_alpha   90.00
_cell.angle_beta   90.00
_cell.angle_gamma   90.00
#
_symmetry.space_group_name_H-M   'P 1'
#
loop_
_entity.id
_entity.type
_entity.pdbx_description
1 polymer ?
#
loop_
_entity_poly.entity_id
_entity_poly.type
_entity_poly.pdbx_seq_one_letter_code
_entity_poly.pdbx_strand_id
1 'polypeptide(L)'
;MTHCGGKEIRHFLARIAAADQGLQIYQPGDYKGSLRIRLRTWKEMSGSQETVHLPYTIYGLTQRTREISDALNVTPNLKTLVLYHPQLSDHLIDRLSKNPSLEVLRIVPSRNPDVWTPPDYGYRLRGIEAGLIKESPRLQKIFRFEYPDDPALREETPYPDPEEILPTFSESFVAMQSTPDDVKKVIWSNIIYFALLLDPSEVEKLDSRHNEDLNDASKISPDSFNKSWRGGFLHVSKPFRKLAFEHFYRYSLLCEPNISRLCSHIQEEPIVATYLHYITVHPLFKDNQDLVFDEIIPRATRLVRLSAPADTPFGPESNKHNFTIRCSSLDFSTLEAIAATAGPTLEVLSGFVLVRSSSPRPAAPLLAFTAIRHLTWETTTRLRFKPKDIPRDALQTLESLTYASSNDTFLTLLECMNLPALQTLVIPKSQKQEGVYSFLRKHGQKITTLKAEDTSGFFALCPSLSVVYISGPPDFHEPLKGLTKIILSCQDSRIKYKLEALGTADFGALYPALREIQVYAVEWPTNE
;
A
#
# COMPACT_ATOMS: atom_id res chain seq x y z
N MET A 1 -13.84 -3.11 31.55
CA MET A 1 -13.70 -2.64 30.16
C MET A 1 -12.63 -1.55 30.16
N THR A 2 -11.37 -1.93 30.02
CA THR A 2 -10.24 -1.00 30.12
C THR A 2 -9.15 -1.49 29.16
N HIS A 3 -8.74 -0.58 28.29
CA HIS A 3 -7.89 -0.79 27.11
C HIS A 3 -6.42 -1.12 27.46
N CYS A 4 -5.84 -2.19 26.87
CA CYS A 4 -4.43 -2.55 27.06
C CYS A 4 -3.50 -2.24 25.87
N GLY A 5 -3.99 -2.21 24.62
CA GLY A 5 -3.11 -1.96 23.44
C GLY A 5 -2.52 -0.54 23.34
N GLY A 6 -3.15 0.46 23.98
CA GLY A 6 -2.65 1.83 24.01
C GLY A 6 -1.49 2.05 24.98
N LYS A 7 -1.28 1.15 25.95
CA LYS A 7 -0.26 1.31 26.99
C LYS A 7 1.14 1.09 26.41
N GLU A 8 1.32 0.03 25.62
CA GLU A 8 2.62 -0.37 25.05
C GLU A 8 3.19 0.66 24.05
N ILE A 9 2.33 1.26 23.23
CA ILE A 9 2.72 2.33 22.29
C ILE A 9 3.05 3.63 23.04
N ARG A 10 2.29 3.99 24.08
CA ARG A 10 2.62 5.13 24.97
C ARG A 10 3.97 4.94 25.64
N HIS A 11 4.27 3.73 26.14
CA HIS A 11 5.56 3.41 26.74
C HIS A 11 6.70 3.45 25.71
N PHE A 12 6.51 2.95 24.49
CA PHE A 12 7.53 3.00 23.43
C PHE A 12 7.85 4.44 22.98
N LEU A 13 6.84 5.30 22.83
CA LEU A 13 7.03 6.71 22.46
C LEU A 13 7.65 7.53 23.58
N ALA A 14 7.31 7.23 24.84
CA ALA A 14 7.98 7.81 26.01
C ALA A 14 9.48 7.46 26.03
N ARG A 15 9.86 6.26 25.57
CA ARG A 15 11.28 5.84 25.44
C ARG A 15 12.04 6.58 24.35
N ILE A 16 11.42 6.84 23.19
CA ILE A 16 12.04 7.63 22.10
C ILE A 16 12.19 9.10 22.51
N ALA A 17 11.19 9.65 23.20
CA ALA A 17 11.22 11.02 23.71
C ALA A 17 12.33 11.26 24.77
N ALA A 18 12.80 10.18 25.41
CA ALA A 18 13.66 10.24 26.58
C ALA A 18 15.13 9.89 26.33
N ALA A 19 15.53 9.58 25.09
CA ALA A 19 16.91 9.27 24.75
C ALA A 19 17.63 10.47 24.11
N ASP A 20 18.37 11.23 24.92
CA ASP A 20 19.42 12.14 24.43
C ASP A 20 20.76 11.78 25.07
N GLN A 21 21.42 10.79 24.48
CA GLN A 21 22.87 10.77 24.37
C GLN A 21 23.23 10.23 22.97
N GLY A 22 23.34 11.15 22.00
CA GLY A 22 24.06 10.91 20.75
C GLY A 22 23.23 10.71 19.47
N LEU A 23 22.11 11.40 19.30
CA LEU A 23 21.40 11.40 18.01
C LEU A 23 22.08 12.37 17.00
N GLN A 24 23.10 11.90 16.28
CA GLN A 24 23.61 12.61 15.10
C GLN A 24 22.65 12.42 13.91
N ILE A 25 21.88 13.47 13.61
CA ILE A 25 21.02 13.54 12.42
C ILE A 25 21.87 14.09 11.26
N TYR A 26 22.21 13.23 10.29
CA TYR A 26 22.84 13.67 9.05
C TYR A 26 21.81 14.34 8.13
N GLN A 27 22.21 15.43 7.46
CA GLN A 27 21.43 16.09 6.42
C GLN A 27 21.14 15.15 5.23
N PRO A 28 20.03 15.37 4.49
CA PRO A 28 19.55 14.44 3.48
C PRO A 28 20.35 14.58 2.18
N GLY A 29 21.28 13.65 1.97
CA GLY A 29 21.81 13.31 0.66
C GLY A 29 21.52 11.83 0.39
N ASP A 30 20.66 11.58 -0.59
CA ASP A 30 20.30 10.29 -1.19
C ASP A 30 19.59 9.22 -0.32
N TYR A 31 18.34 8.97 -0.70
CA TYR A 31 17.40 7.98 -0.18
C TYR A 31 17.94 6.53 -0.26
N LYS A 32 18.42 5.98 0.88
CA LYS A 32 18.36 4.54 1.27
C LYS A 32 18.37 4.37 2.79
N GLY A 33 17.46 5.03 3.51
CA GLY A 33 17.58 5.24 4.95
C GLY A 33 16.74 4.38 5.90
N SER A 34 15.63 3.74 5.49
CA SER A 34 14.64 3.26 6.50
C SER A 34 14.87 1.86 7.09
N LEU A 35 15.84 1.08 6.59
CA LEU A 35 16.08 -0.30 7.08
C LEU A 35 17.33 -0.45 7.98
N ARG A 36 18.21 0.55 8.08
CA ARG A 36 19.49 0.41 8.82
C ARG A 36 19.38 0.65 10.33
N ILE A 37 18.41 1.43 10.79
CA ILE A 37 18.32 1.83 12.21
C ILE A 37 17.80 0.68 13.09
N ARG A 38 16.84 -0.13 12.60
CA ARG A 38 16.34 -1.33 13.31
C ARG A 38 17.31 -2.52 13.25
N LEU A 39 18.01 -2.70 12.12
CA LEU A 39 19.04 -3.74 12.01
C LEU A 39 20.26 -3.48 12.89
N ARG A 40 20.63 -2.21 13.14
CA ARG A 40 21.70 -1.86 14.09
C ARG A 40 21.34 -2.28 15.52
N THR A 41 20.13 -1.99 15.98
CA THR A 41 19.65 -2.39 17.31
C THR A 41 19.60 -3.91 17.47
N TRP A 42 19.20 -4.64 16.43
CA TRP A 42 19.19 -6.11 16.46
C TRP A 42 20.61 -6.72 16.43
N LYS A 43 21.52 -6.16 15.64
CA LYS A 43 22.93 -6.60 15.58
C LYS A 43 23.69 -6.28 16.87
N GLU A 44 23.32 -5.20 17.56
CA GLU A 44 23.87 -4.83 18.87
C GLU A 44 23.29 -5.66 20.02
N MET A 45 22.00 -6.03 19.96
CA MET A 45 21.38 -6.93 20.97
C MET A 45 21.77 -8.41 20.80
N SER A 46 22.00 -8.87 19.57
CA SER A 46 22.27 -10.28 19.26
C SER A 46 23.72 -10.73 19.43
N GLY A 47 24.63 -9.82 19.79
CA GLY A 47 26.02 -10.18 20.08
C GLY A 47 26.19 -11.10 21.29
N SER A 48 25.17 -11.24 22.16
CA SER A 48 25.29 -12.00 23.42
C SER A 48 24.03 -12.74 23.89
N GLN A 49 22.88 -12.62 23.22
CA GLN A 49 21.64 -13.23 23.70
C GLN A 49 21.40 -14.63 23.13
N GLU A 50 21.34 -15.63 24.01
CA GLU A 50 21.01 -17.02 23.66
C GLU A 50 19.49 -17.23 23.42
N THR A 51 18.65 -16.34 23.94
CA THR A 51 17.18 -16.41 23.87
C THR A 51 16.60 -15.13 23.28
N VAL A 52 15.72 -15.25 22.28
CA VAL A 52 15.02 -14.12 21.65
C VAL A 52 13.51 -14.32 21.71
N HIS A 53 12.81 -13.30 22.21
CA HIS A 53 11.34 -13.22 22.24
C HIS A 53 10.86 -12.31 21.10
N LEU A 54 9.95 -12.80 20.27
CA LEU A 54 9.37 -12.03 19.17
C LEU A 54 7.93 -11.62 19.49
N PRO A 55 7.68 -10.36 19.89
CA PRO A 55 6.36 -9.93 20.33
C PRO A 55 5.33 -9.94 19.19
N TYR A 56 4.08 -10.16 19.59
CA TYR A 56 2.90 -10.15 18.70
C TYR A 56 2.75 -8.82 17.98
N THR A 57 2.57 -8.84 16.66
CA THR A 57 2.12 -7.67 15.89
C THR A 57 1.14 -8.07 14.81
N ILE A 58 -0.03 -7.44 14.83
CA ILE A 58 -1.19 -7.70 13.97
C ILE A 58 -0.92 -7.32 12.51
N TYR A 59 0.09 -6.48 12.22
CA TYR A 59 0.33 -5.92 10.89
C TYR A 59 1.76 -6.14 10.37
N GLY A 60 1.90 -6.52 9.09
CA GLY A 60 3.20 -6.62 8.40
C GLY A 60 3.90 -7.98 8.44
N LEU A 61 3.14 -9.06 8.67
CA LEU A 61 3.65 -10.44 8.86
C LEU A 61 4.70 -10.85 7.80
N THR A 62 4.42 -10.73 6.50
CA THR A 62 5.34 -11.18 5.44
C THR A 62 6.70 -10.46 5.42
N GLN A 63 6.74 -9.15 5.68
CA GLN A 63 7.99 -8.39 5.69
C GLN A 63 8.82 -8.69 6.94
N ARG A 64 8.17 -8.83 8.11
CA ARG A 64 8.84 -9.28 9.34
C ARG A 64 9.33 -10.72 9.24
N THR A 65 8.60 -11.62 8.60
CA THR A 65 9.04 -12.99 8.40
C THR A 65 10.34 -13.06 7.58
N ARG A 66 10.50 -12.16 6.59
CA ARG A 66 11.74 -12.00 5.84
C ARG A 66 12.85 -11.39 6.71
N GLU A 67 12.56 -10.34 7.49
CA GLU A 67 13.52 -9.73 8.41
C GLU A 67 14.01 -10.72 9.47
N ILE A 68 13.11 -11.51 10.08
CA ILE A 68 13.46 -12.57 11.04
C ILE A 68 14.34 -13.62 10.37
N SER A 69 13.98 -14.05 9.15
CA SER A 69 14.79 -14.98 8.37
C SER A 69 16.20 -14.44 8.09
N ASP A 70 16.30 -13.18 7.66
CA ASP A 70 17.58 -12.54 7.38
C ASP A 70 18.41 -12.40 8.64
N ALA A 71 17.75 -12.12 9.76
CA ALA A 71 18.38 -11.93 11.04
C ALA A 71 18.86 -13.26 11.66
N LEU A 72 18.13 -14.36 11.45
CA LEU A 72 18.56 -15.74 11.78
C LEU A 72 19.83 -16.17 11.03
N ASN A 73 20.12 -15.60 9.85
CA ASN A 73 21.36 -15.88 9.12
C ASN A 73 22.58 -15.19 9.74
N VAL A 74 22.38 -14.11 10.52
CA VAL A 74 23.46 -13.32 11.13
C VAL A 74 23.59 -13.53 12.64
N THR A 75 22.74 -14.38 13.24
CA THR A 75 22.79 -14.74 14.67
C THR A 75 23.17 -16.21 14.87
N PRO A 76 24.46 -16.56 14.69
CA PRO A 76 24.94 -17.93 14.82
C PRO A 76 24.91 -18.45 16.26
N ASN A 77 24.55 -17.65 17.26
CA ASN A 77 24.53 -18.06 18.67
C ASN A 77 23.10 -18.18 19.25
N LEU A 78 22.06 -18.04 18.41
CA LEU A 78 20.69 -18.11 18.87
C LEU A 78 20.34 -19.56 19.24
N LYS A 79 20.11 -19.84 20.53
CA LYS A 79 19.71 -21.17 21.03
C LYS A 79 18.21 -21.33 21.18
N THR A 80 17.52 -20.29 21.65
CA THR A 80 16.08 -20.32 21.92
C THR A 80 15.35 -19.22 21.18
N LEU A 81 14.31 -19.57 20.43
CA LEU A 81 13.40 -18.64 19.78
C LEU A 81 11.98 -18.82 20.32
N VAL A 82 11.38 -17.76 20.84
CA VAL A 82 9.99 -17.75 21.32
C VAL A 82 9.12 -16.91 20.39
N LEU A 83 8.13 -17.57 19.77
CA LEU A 83 7.19 -16.95 18.84
C LEU A 83 5.81 -16.83 19.46
N TYR A 84 5.30 -15.61 19.54
CA TYR A 84 3.93 -15.36 19.97
C TYR A 84 3.02 -15.30 18.74
N HIS A 85 2.16 -16.32 18.58
CA HIS A 85 1.10 -16.37 17.56
C HIS A 85 1.57 -16.26 16.07
N PRO A 86 2.60 -17.01 15.62
CA PRO A 86 3.15 -16.83 14.28
C PRO A 86 2.29 -17.45 13.17
N GLN A 87 2.11 -16.73 12.08
CA GLN A 87 1.97 -17.37 10.77
C GLN A 87 3.39 -17.72 10.29
N LEU A 88 3.75 -19.00 10.36
CA LEU A 88 5.02 -19.48 9.83
C LEU A 88 4.89 -19.64 8.32
N SER A 89 5.66 -18.88 7.55
CA SER A 89 5.79 -19.14 6.12
C SER A 89 6.83 -20.23 5.87
N ASP A 90 6.69 -20.96 4.76
CA ASP A 90 7.62 -22.02 4.34
C ASP A 90 9.08 -21.52 4.30
N HIS A 91 9.29 -20.27 3.90
CA HIS A 91 10.61 -19.65 3.89
C HIS A 91 11.23 -19.49 5.29
N LEU A 92 10.43 -19.12 6.30
CA LEU A 92 10.92 -19.03 7.68
C LEU A 92 11.18 -20.43 8.26
N ILE A 93 10.34 -21.41 7.91
CA ILE A 93 10.51 -22.80 8.31
C ILE A 93 11.84 -23.34 7.79
N ASP A 94 12.11 -23.19 6.49
CA ASP A 94 13.37 -23.59 5.86
C ASP A 94 14.58 -22.97 6.59
N ARG A 95 14.49 -21.68 6.95
CA ARG A 95 15.57 -20.94 7.61
C ARG A 95 15.80 -21.36 9.05
N LEU A 96 14.73 -21.54 9.82
CA LEU A 96 14.80 -22.09 11.18
C LEU A 96 15.43 -23.49 11.16
N SER A 97 15.09 -24.31 10.16
CA SER A 97 15.65 -25.66 10.01
C SER A 97 17.15 -25.67 9.72
N LYS A 98 17.68 -24.61 9.13
CA LYS A 98 19.08 -24.47 8.70
C LYS A 98 19.98 -23.78 9.74
N ASN A 99 19.44 -23.07 10.73
CA ASN A 99 20.25 -22.41 11.77
C ASN A 99 20.75 -23.46 12.78
N PRO A 100 22.02 -23.91 12.77
CA PRO A 100 22.50 -25.07 13.51
C PRO A 100 22.50 -24.89 15.04
N SER A 101 22.51 -23.64 15.50
CA SER A 101 22.62 -23.29 16.91
C SER A 101 21.28 -23.23 17.62
N LEU A 102 20.18 -23.19 16.85
CA LEU A 102 18.83 -23.22 17.41
C LEU A 102 18.54 -24.60 18.01
N GLU A 103 18.41 -24.62 19.34
CA GLU A 103 18.15 -25.79 20.18
C GLU A 103 16.68 -25.88 20.59
N VAL A 104 15.99 -24.73 20.69
CA VAL A 104 14.61 -24.65 21.17
C VAL A 104 13.81 -23.64 20.34
N LEU A 105 12.68 -24.09 19.78
CA LEU A 105 11.68 -23.25 19.12
C LEU A 105 10.36 -23.35 19.90
N ARG A 106 10.01 -22.31 20.66
CA ARG A 106 8.78 -22.23 21.43
C ARG A 106 7.72 -21.46 20.67
N ILE A 107 6.53 -22.03 20.55
CA ILE A 107 5.35 -21.29 20.10
C ILE A 107 4.42 -21.11 21.29
N VAL A 108 4.15 -19.85 21.61
CA VAL A 108 3.23 -19.46 22.67
C VAL A 108 1.98 -18.86 22.02
N PRO A 109 0.80 -19.51 22.15
CA PRO A 109 -0.44 -18.90 21.69
C PRO A 109 -0.76 -17.66 22.54
N SER A 110 -1.21 -16.60 21.88
CA SER A 110 -1.61 -15.36 22.58
C SER A 110 -2.76 -15.66 23.53
N ARG A 111 -2.61 -15.25 24.80
CA ARG A 111 -3.70 -15.28 25.79
C ARG A 111 -4.68 -14.11 25.64
N ASN A 112 -4.50 -13.22 24.65
CA ASN A 112 -5.29 -12.01 24.55
C ASN A 112 -6.77 -12.34 24.23
N PRO A 113 -7.70 -12.18 25.18
CA PRO A 113 -9.11 -12.55 24.99
C PRO A 113 -9.83 -11.62 23.99
N ASP A 114 -9.25 -10.45 23.68
CA ASP A 114 -9.79 -9.50 22.70
C ASP A 114 -9.43 -9.86 21.25
N VAL A 115 -8.40 -10.70 21.04
CA VAL A 115 -8.14 -11.31 19.75
C VAL A 115 -8.96 -12.59 19.70
N TRP A 116 -10.17 -12.50 19.15
CA TRP A 116 -11.05 -13.64 18.97
C TRP A 116 -10.33 -14.73 18.16
N THR A 117 -9.64 -15.65 18.84
CA THR A 117 -9.12 -16.87 18.23
C THR A 117 -10.35 -17.70 17.89
N PRO A 118 -10.64 -17.94 16.59
CA PRO A 118 -11.77 -18.80 16.22
C PRO A 118 -11.65 -20.15 16.94
N PRO A 119 -12.75 -20.86 17.21
CA PRO A 119 -12.72 -22.23 17.75
C PRO A 119 -11.75 -23.15 16.98
N ASP A 120 -11.48 -22.83 15.71
CA ASP A 120 -10.59 -23.54 14.80
C ASP A 120 -9.10 -23.23 14.96
N TYR A 121 -8.71 -22.33 15.87
CA TYR A 121 -7.30 -21.95 16.05
C TYR A 121 -6.45 -23.14 16.53
N GLY A 122 -7.03 -24.00 17.37
CA GLY A 122 -6.43 -25.28 17.77
C GLY A 122 -6.31 -26.31 16.64
N TYR A 123 -7.10 -26.18 15.57
CA TYR A 123 -6.98 -27.02 14.36
C TYR A 123 -5.92 -26.47 13.40
N ARG A 124 -5.80 -25.15 13.25
CA ARG A 124 -4.74 -24.52 12.45
C ARG A 124 -3.35 -24.74 13.05
N LEU A 125 -3.22 -24.63 14.37
CA LEU A 125 -1.96 -24.92 15.07
C LEU A 125 -1.55 -26.39 14.93
N ARG A 126 -2.51 -27.33 15.01
CA ARG A 126 -2.27 -28.74 14.70
C ARG A 126 -1.90 -28.99 13.23
N GLY A 127 -2.43 -28.19 12.30
CA GLY A 127 -2.03 -28.18 10.90
C GLY A 127 -0.60 -27.69 10.68
N ILE A 128 -0.20 -26.61 11.38
CA ILE A 128 1.17 -26.09 11.37
C ILE A 128 2.13 -27.10 12.00
N GLU A 129 1.75 -27.71 13.12
CA GLU A 129 2.52 -28.78 13.78
C GLU A 129 2.69 -29.98 12.83
N ALA A 130 1.60 -30.45 12.19
CA ALA A 130 1.65 -31.53 11.21
C ALA A 130 2.50 -31.20 9.96
N GLY A 131 2.44 -29.94 9.47
CA GLY A 131 3.24 -29.48 8.34
C GLY A 131 4.73 -29.36 8.67
N LEU A 132 5.07 -28.72 9.79
CA LEU A 132 6.44 -28.61 10.32
C LEU A 132 7.08 -29.97 10.55
N ILE A 133 6.31 -30.91 11.12
CA ILE A 133 6.73 -32.29 11.39
C ILE A 133 7.05 -33.04 10.09
N LYS A 134 6.28 -32.79 9.02
CA LYS A 134 6.45 -33.49 7.75
C LYS A 134 7.67 -33.01 6.96
N GLU A 135 8.03 -31.73 7.09
CA GLU A 135 9.04 -31.10 6.22
C GLU A 135 10.43 -30.97 6.85
N SER A 136 10.56 -31.01 8.18
CA SER A 136 11.88 -30.90 8.84
C SER A 136 12.00 -31.74 10.12
N PRO A 137 12.67 -32.91 10.06
CA PRO A 137 12.91 -33.76 11.23
C PRO A 137 13.69 -33.05 12.35
N ARG A 138 14.49 -32.04 12.00
CA ARG A 138 15.24 -31.24 12.97
C ARG A 138 14.32 -30.31 13.74
N LEU A 139 13.44 -29.58 13.05
CA LEU A 139 12.49 -28.68 13.71
C LEU A 139 11.58 -29.45 14.65
N GLN A 140 11.13 -30.65 14.27
CA GLN A 140 10.36 -31.52 15.15
C GLN A 140 11.05 -31.81 16.49
N LYS A 141 12.39 -31.96 16.51
CA LYS A 141 13.15 -32.22 17.75
C LYS A 141 13.23 -31.01 18.66
N ILE A 142 13.33 -29.82 18.09
CA ILE A 142 13.52 -28.57 18.85
C ILE A 142 12.21 -27.81 19.12
N PHE A 143 11.15 -28.17 18.42
CA PHE A 143 9.83 -27.56 18.55
C PHE A 143 9.18 -27.91 19.89
N ARG A 144 8.69 -26.89 20.59
CA ARG A 144 7.95 -27.01 21.85
C ARG A 144 6.70 -26.14 21.75
N PHE A 145 5.55 -26.79 21.78
CA PHE A 145 4.28 -26.09 21.92
C PHE A 145 3.98 -25.91 23.40
N GLU A 146 3.86 -24.66 23.85
CA GLU A 146 3.54 -24.36 25.24
C GLU A 146 2.07 -23.98 25.32
N TYR A 147 1.27 -24.87 25.94
CA TYR A 147 -0.11 -24.53 26.26
C TYR A 147 -0.11 -23.48 27.36
N PRO A 148 -0.99 -22.46 27.26
CA PRO A 148 -1.08 -21.40 28.24
C PRO A 148 -1.54 -21.88 29.62
N ASP A 149 -1.83 -23.17 29.83
CA ASP A 149 -2.31 -23.70 31.10
C ASP A 149 -1.23 -24.38 31.96
N ASP A 150 0.04 -24.41 31.53
CA ASP A 150 1.13 -24.94 32.36
C ASP A 150 1.38 -24.02 33.59
N PRO A 151 1.13 -24.49 34.83
CA PRO A 151 1.34 -23.70 36.04
C PRO A 151 2.82 -23.34 36.27
N ALA A 152 3.78 -24.06 35.68
CA ALA A 152 5.20 -23.70 35.76
C ALA A 152 5.55 -22.43 34.95
N LEU A 153 4.71 -22.05 33.99
CA LEU A 153 4.78 -20.77 33.26
C LEU A 153 3.96 -19.65 33.93
N ARG A 154 3.29 -19.93 35.07
CA ARG A 154 2.75 -18.88 35.97
C ARG A 154 3.81 -18.31 36.90
N GLU A 155 4.92 -19.02 37.12
CA GLU A 155 6.15 -18.38 37.58
C GLU A 155 6.70 -17.60 36.39
N GLU A 156 6.11 -16.43 36.21
CA GLU A 156 6.65 -15.39 35.35
C GLU A 156 8.16 -15.33 35.65
N THR A 157 9.03 -15.61 34.68
CA THR A 157 10.19 -14.71 34.55
C THR A 157 9.53 -13.35 34.50
N PRO A 158 9.61 -12.53 35.56
CA PRO A 158 8.89 -11.28 35.58
C PRO A 158 9.34 -10.61 34.29
N TYR A 159 8.38 -10.34 33.40
CA TYR A 159 8.59 -9.20 32.53
C TYR A 159 8.99 -8.12 33.52
N PRO A 160 10.25 -7.65 33.51
CA PRO A 160 10.64 -6.71 34.53
C PRO A 160 9.60 -5.62 34.41
N ASP A 161 8.99 -5.30 35.56
CA ASP A 161 7.83 -4.44 35.60
C ASP A 161 8.13 -3.29 34.63
N PRO A 162 7.21 -2.89 33.74
CA PRO A 162 7.45 -1.70 32.93
C PRO A 162 8.04 -0.56 33.75
N GLU A 163 7.76 -0.49 35.05
CA GLU A 163 8.39 0.40 36.04
C GLU A 163 9.86 0.09 36.41
N GLU A 164 10.32 -1.17 36.40
CA GLU A 164 11.71 -1.59 36.69
C GLU A 164 12.69 -1.44 35.51
N ILE A 165 12.24 -1.50 34.25
CA ILE A 165 13.10 -1.23 33.06
C ILE A 165 13.10 0.25 32.67
N LEU A 166 12.16 1.03 33.18
CA LEU A 166 12.21 2.48 33.01
C LEU A 166 13.39 2.97 33.87
N PRO A 167 14.37 3.69 33.30
CA PRO A 167 15.15 4.61 34.11
C PRO A 167 14.12 5.41 34.89
N THR A 168 14.25 5.48 36.22
CA THR A 168 13.48 6.42 37.02
C THR A 168 13.85 7.80 36.51
N PHE A 169 13.10 8.27 35.51
CA PHE A 169 13.25 9.61 35.00
C PHE A 169 12.91 10.51 36.16
N SER A 170 13.85 11.38 36.52
CA SER A 170 13.56 12.46 37.45
C SER A 170 12.21 13.06 37.07
N GLU A 171 11.32 13.30 38.04
CA GLU A 171 10.06 14.01 37.80
C GLU A 171 10.29 15.38 37.12
N SER A 172 11.53 15.88 37.15
CA SER A 172 11.99 17.09 36.46
C SER A 172 12.38 16.89 34.99
N PHE A 173 12.39 15.67 34.45
CA PHE A 173 12.77 15.42 33.05
C PHE A 173 11.67 15.89 32.12
N VAL A 174 11.91 17.01 31.45
CA VAL A 174 11.06 17.49 30.36
C VAL A 174 11.81 17.25 29.05
N ALA A 175 11.37 16.26 28.27
CA ALA A 175 11.93 15.97 26.96
C ALA A 175 12.01 17.27 26.12
N MET A 176 13.19 17.54 25.55
CA MET A 176 13.46 18.75 24.77
C MET A 176 13.21 20.07 25.52
N GLN A 177 13.39 20.15 26.85
CA GLN A 177 13.14 21.39 27.61
C GLN A 177 13.85 22.62 27.02
N SER A 178 15.12 22.46 26.65
CA SER A 178 16.00 23.51 26.11
C SER A 178 15.81 23.79 24.62
N THR A 179 15.08 22.95 23.89
CA THR A 179 14.86 23.13 22.44
C THR A 179 13.90 24.29 22.18
N PRO A 180 14.07 25.08 21.11
CA PRO A 180 13.06 26.05 20.69
C PRO A 180 11.72 25.39 20.33
N ASP A 181 10.58 26.06 20.61
CA ASP A 181 9.25 25.48 20.45
C ASP A 181 8.88 25.12 18.99
N ASP A 182 9.36 25.88 18.03
CA ASP A 182 9.23 25.59 16.60
C ASP A 182 9.98 24.31 16.21
N VAL A 183 11.22 24.15 16.69
CA VAL A 183 12.02 22.94 16.48
C VAL A 183 11.37 21.72 17.17
N LYS A 184 10.86 21.87 18.40
CA LYS A 184 10.10 20.81 19.09
C LYS A 184 8.90 20.36 18.27
N LYS A 185 8.13 21.31 17.71
CA LYS A 185 6.96 21.00 16.88
C LYS A 185 7.35 20.22 15.64
N VAL A 186 8.44 20.58 14.97
CA VAL A 186 8.95 19.84 13.80
C VAL A 186 9.38 18.42 14.18
N ILE A 187 10.16 18.27 15.26
CA ILE A 187 10.60 16.96 15.75
C ILE A 187 9.40 16.08 16.09
N TRP A 188 8.45 16.60 16.87
CA TRP A 188 7.24 15.85 17.24
C TRP A 188 6.35 15.53 16.05
N SER A 189 6.19 16.46 15.11
CA SER A 189 5.46 16.25 13.87
C SER A 189 6.06 15.09 13.07
N ASN A 190 7.39 15.01 12.97
CA ASN A 190 8.08 13.91 12.33
C ASN A 190 7.90 12.58 13.08
N ILE A 191 8.04 12.58 14.41
CA ILE A 191 7.82 11.38 15.23
C ILE A 191 6.39 10.86 15.04
N ILE A 192 5.40 11.74 15.10
CA ILE A 192 3.99 11.39 14.87
C ILE A 192 3.79 10.84 13.47
N TYR A 193 4.33 11.52 12.45
CA TYR A 193 4.25 11.07 11.05
C TYR A 193 4.80 9.64 10.88
N PHE A 194 5.99 9.37 11.44
CA PHE A 194 6.60 8.04 11.40
C PHE A 194 5.80 7.01 12.20
N ALA A 195 5.35 7.37 13.39
CA ALA A 195 4.62 6.45 14.24
C ALA A 195 3.27 6.08 13.60
N LEU A 196 2.62 7.04 12.94
CA LEU A 196 1.38 6.87 12.18
C LEU A 196 1.54 6.02 10.89
N LEU A 197 2.76 5.58 10.57
CA LEU A 197 3.09 4.76 9.39
C LEU A 197 2.47 5.34 8.12
N LEU A 198 2.56 6.66 7.96
CA LEU A 198 1.94 7.42 6.88
C LEU A 198 2.74 7.34 5.57
N ASP A 199 3.41 6.22 5.30
CA ASP A 199 4.04 5.98 4.01
C ASP A 199 2.91 5.72 2.99
N PRO A 200 2.73 6.58 1.96
CA PRO A 200 1.69 6.39 0.95
C PRO A 200 1.74 5.02 0.27
N SER A 201 2.95 4.43 0.14
CA SER A 201 3.11 3.10 -0.45
C SER A 201 2.64 1.97 0.48
N GLU A 202 2.74 2.16 1.80
CA GLU A 202 2.16 1.21 2.77
C GLU A 202 0.65 1.36 2.84
N VAL A 203 0.12 2.58 2.68
CA VAL A 203 -1.33 2.81 2.56
C VAL A 203 -1.88 2.10 1.32
N GLU A 204 -1.19 2.14 0.17
CA GLU A 204 -1.58 1.36 -1.02
C GLU A 204 -1.52 -0.16 -0.79
N LYS A 205 -0.53 -0.64 -0.05
CA LYS A 205 -0.43 -2.06 0.35
C LYS A 205 -1.54 -2.45 1.32
N LEU A 206 -1.96 -1.54 2.20
CA LEU A 206 -3.08 -1.71 3.10
C LEU A 206 -4.40 -1.72 2.34
N ASP A 207 -4.59 -0.83 1.37
CA ASP A 207 -5.77 -0.80 0.50
C ASP A 207 -5.89 -2.09 -0.32
N SER A 208 -4.78 -2.59 -0.87
CA SER A 208 -4.76 -3.86 -1.60
C SER A 208 -5.03 -5.06 -0.70
N ARG A 209 -4.41 -5.16 0.49
CA ARG A 209 -4.66 -6.25 1.44
C ARG A 209 -6.06 -6.23 2.02
N HIS A 210 -6.61 -5.05 2.28
CA HIS A 210 -8.00 -4.95 2.72
C HIS A 210 -8.94 -5.52 1.67
N ASN A 211 -8.69 -5.28 0.38
CA ASN A 211 -9.49 -5.88 -0.69
C ASN A 211 -9.47 -7.42 -0.71
N GLU A 212 -8.38 -8.07 -0.30
CA GLU A 212 -8.30 -9.54 -0.22
C GLU A 212 -9.21 -10.07 0.90
N ASP A 213 -9.25 -9.36 2.03
CA ASP A 213 -10.08 -9.67 3.19
C ASP A 213 -11.54 -9.14 3.08
N LEU A 214 -11.86 -8.32 2.06
CA LEU A 214 -13.20 -7.72 1.84
C LEU A 214 -14.29 -8.75 1.52
N ASN A 215 -13.94 -9.96 1.09
CA ASN A 215 -14.92 -11.06 0.98
C ASN A 215 -15.43 -11.50 2.37
N ASP A 216 -14.76 -11.11 3.44
CA ASP A 216 -15.15 -11.28 4.83
C ASP A 216 -15.32 -9.91 5.51
N ALA A 217 -16.10 -9.02 4.89
CA ALA A 217 -16.42 -7.66 5.37
C ALA A 217 -16.96 -7.59 6.82
N SER A 218 -17.23 -8.73 7.44
CA SER A 218 -17.57 -8.86 8.86
C SER A 218 -16.36 -8.77 9.82
N LYS A 219 -15.12 -9.00 9.34
CA LYS A 219 -13.93 -9.18 10.19
C LYS A 219 -12.99 -7.99 10.23
N ILE A 220 -12.89 -7.21 9.16
CA ILE A 220 -12.09 -5.98 9.16
C ILE A 220 -13.02 -4.80 9.31
N SER A 221 -13.32 -4.47 10.56
CA SER A 221 -13.94 -3.19 10.86
C SER A 221 -12.96 -2.08 10.48
N PRO A 222 -13.34 -1.12 9.61
CA PRO A 222 -12.55 0.08 9.35
C PRO A 222 -12.27 0.90 10.61
N ASP A 223 -13.02 0.67 11.69
CA ASP A 223 -12.71 1.22 13.00
C ASP A 223 -11.34 0.76 13.53
N SER A 224 -10.81 -0.40 13.10
CA SER A 224 -9.50 -0.88 13.54
C SER A 224 -8.34 -0.01 13.04
N PHE A 225 -8.45 0.55 11.82
CA PHE A 225 -7.43 1.41 11.22
C PHE A 225 -7.35 2.78 11.91
N ASN A 226 -8.51 3.34 12.28
CA ASN A 226 -8.59 4.67 12.89
C ASN A 226 -8.58 4.66 14.43
N LYS A 227 -9.06 3.62 15.12
CA LYS A 227 -9.34 3.71 16.57
C LYS A 227 -8.25 3.20 17.52
N SER A 228 -7.50 2.14 17.23
CA SER A 228 -6.82 1.45 18.36
C SER A 228 -5.52 2.11 18.84
N TRP A 229 -4.79 2.80 17.96
CA TRP A 229 -3.48 3.37 18.32
C TRP A 229 -3.32 4.83 17.91
N ARG A 230 -3.92 5.27 16.80
CA ARG A 230 -3.88 6.66 16.32
C ARG A 230 -4.54 7.64 17.31
N GLY A 231 -5.67 7.24 17.89
CA GLY A 231 -6.36 8.04 18.92
C GLY A 231 -5.54 8.24 20.19
N GLY A 232 -4.65 7.30 20.53
CA GLY A 232 -3.80 7.39 21.71
C GLY A 232 -2.93 8.65 21.76
N PHE A 233 -2.47 9.11 20.59
CA PHE A 233 -1.67 10.33 20.44
C PHE A 233 -2.46 11.60 20.80
N LEU A 234 -3.76 11.63 20.56
CA LEU A 234 -4.62 12.78 20.86
C LEU A 234 -4.80 13.01 22.37
N HIS A 235 -4.43 12.02 23.19
CA HIS A 235 -4.58 12.05 24.66
C HIS A 235 -3.26 12.29 25.41
N VAL A 236 -2.13 12.48 24.72
CA VAL A 236 -0.81 12.66 25.37
C VAL A 236 -0.74 14.01 26.11
N SER A 237 -1.00 15.11 25.43
CA SER A 237 -1.04 16.46 26.01
C SER A 237 -1.78 17.43 25.06
N LYS A 238 -2.14 18.64 25.51
CA LYS A 238 -2.80 19.63 24.64
C LYS A 238 -1.93 20.06 23.44
N PRO A 239 -0.63 20.39 23.60
CA PRO A 239 0.22 20.73 22.46
C PRO A 239 0.39 19.54 21.50
N PHE A 240 0.55 18.34 22.06
CA PHE A 240 0.71 17.13 21.26
C PHE A 240 -0.58 16.79 20.51
N ARG A 241 -1.75 16.95 21.14
CA ARG A 241 -3.04 16.82 20.48
C ARG A 241 -3.12 17.72 19.27
N LYS A 242 -2.73 19.00 19.38
CA LYS A 242 -2.75 19.94 18.24
C LYS A 242 -1.89 19.46 17.07
N LEU A 243 -0.70 18.94 17.33
CA LEU A 243 0.20 18.39 16.29
C LEU A 243 -0.34 17.09 15.71
N ALA A 244 -0.78 16.17 16.56
CA ALA A 244 -1.29 14.87 16.16
C ALA A 244 -2.61 14.96 15.40
N PHE A 245 -3.41 15.99 15.67
CA PHE A 245 -4.71 16.18 15.03
C PHE A 245 -4.59 16.37 13.51
N GLU A 246 -3.66 17.19 13.02
CA GLU A 246 -3.42 17.34 11.58
C GLU A 246 -3.05 16.01 10.94
N HIS A 247 -2.12 15.27 11.54
CA HIS A 247 -1.69 13.97 11.01
C HIS A 247 -2.76 12.87 11.10
N PHE A 248 -3.63 12.95 12.10
CA PHE A 248 -4.72 12.01 12.29
C PHE A 248 -5.71 12.05 11.12
N TYR A 249 -6.10 13.25 10.70
CA TYR A 249 -7.03 13.45 9.57
C TYR A 249 -6.35 13.40 8.20
N ARG A 250 -5.03 13.52 8.15
CA ARG A 250 -4.25 13.52 6.91
C ARG A 250 -4.59 12.39 5.95
N TYR A 251 -4.90 11.21 6.49
CA TYR A 251 -5.27 10.02 5.72
C TYR A 251 -6.64 9.52 6.19
N SER A 252 -7.65 9.69 5.33
CA SER A 252 -9.02 9.30 5.63
C SER A 252 -9.49 8.19 4.71
N LEU A 253 -9.75 7.02 5.30
CA LEU A 253 -10.50 5.95 4.66
C LEU A 253 -11.98 6.19 4.91
N LEU A 254 -12.71 6.53 3.85
CA LEU A 254 -14.13 6.84 3.88
C LEU A 254 -14.94 5.58 3.65
N CYS A 255 -15.56 5.13 4.74
CA CYS A 255 -16.48 4.00 4.80
C CYS A 255 -17.60 4.34 5.79
N GLU A 256 -18.75 3.69 5.70
CA GLU A 256 -19.77 3.79 6.75
C GLU A 256 -19.31 3.06 8.03
N PRO A 257 -19.56 3.60 9.24
CA PRO A 257 -20.25 4.85 9.58
C PRO A 257 -19.34 6.10 9.68
N ASN A 258 -18.08 5.99 9.27
CA ASN A 258 -17.05 7.03 9.48
C ASN A 258 -17.28 8.29 8.65
N ILE A 259 -17.95 8.18 7.51
CA ILE A 259 -18.28 9.33 6.63
C ILE A 259 -19.21 10.29 7.34
N SER A 260 -20.31 9.78 7.89
CA SER A 260 -21.28 10.59 8.64
C SER A 260 -20.60 11.30 9.83
N ARG A 261 -19.75 10.58 10.57
CA ARG A 261 -18.97 11.16 11.69
C ARG A 261 -18.00 12.24 11.24
N LEU A 262 -17.24 12.00 10.17
CA LEU A 262 -16.30 12.96 9.63
C LEU A 262 -17.02 14.19 9.11
N CYS A 263 -18.15 14.01 8.42
CA CYS A 263 -18.99 15.09 7.93
C CYS A 263 -19.50 15.97 9.09
N SER A 264 -20.10 15.36 10.12
CA SER A 264 -20.51 16.10 11.33
C SER A 264 -19.34 16.85 11.96
N HIS A 265 -18.17 16.22 12.04
CA HIS A 265 -17.01 16.86 12.63
C HIS A 265 -16.44 18.00 11.77
N ILE A 266 -16.50 17.90 10.44
CA ILE A 266 -16.14 19.00 9.53
C ILE A 266 -17.15 20.14 9.64
N GLN A 267 -18.42 19.85 9.85
CA GLN A 267 -19.45 20.88 10.08
C GLN A 267 -19.21 21.62 11.41
N GLU A 268 -18.80 20.90 12.45
CA GLU A 268 -18.45 21.48 13.76
C GLU A 268 -17.11 22.22 13.73
N GLU A 269 -16.10 21.64 13.09
CA GLU A 269 -14.73 22.14 13.01
C GLU A 269 -14.24 22.16 11.54
N PRO A 270 -14.58 23.18 10.73
CA PRO A 270 -14.25 23.24 9.31
C PRO A 270 -12.76 23.12 8.97
N ILE A 271 -11.88 23.47 9.91
CA ILE A 271 -10.43 23.34 9.75
C ILE A 271 -9.99 21.88 9.56
N VAL A 272 -10.76 20.90 10.04
CA VAL A 272 -10.50 19.46 9.86
C VAL A 272 -10.39 19.11 8.38
N ALA A 273 -11.26 19.66 7.54
CA ALA A 273 -11.24 19.39 6.10
C ALA A 273 -9.92 19.83 5.45
N THR A 274 -9.29 20.90 5.95
CA THR A 274 -8.01 21.38 5.43
C THR A 274 -6.84 20.45 5.75
N TYR A 275 -7.01 19.54 6.71
CA TYR A 275 -6.00 18.52 7.02
C TYR A 275 -6.12 17.29 6.13
N LEU A 276 -7.21 17.12 5.38
CA LEU A 276 -7.41 15.97 4.49
C LEU A 276 -6.48 16.07 3.27
N HIS A 277 -5.45 15.23 3.23
CA HIS A 277 -4.52 15.16 2.10
C HIS A 277 -4.72 13.91 1.26
N TYR A 278 -5.12 12.80 1.88
CA TYR A 278 -5.31 11.52 1.21
C TYR A 278 -6.69 10.99 1.60
N ILE A 279 -7.56 10.86 0.60
CA ILE A 279 -8.90 10.30 0.77
C ILE A 279 -8.98 9.04 -0.07
N THR A 280 -9.26 7.91 0.59
CA THR A 280 -9.64 6.67 -0.08
C THR A 280 -11.13 6.42 0.17
N VAL A 281 -11.93 6.34 -0.89
CA VAL A 281 -13.37 6.06 -0.84
C VAL A 281 -13.60 4.57 -1.02
N HIS A 282 -14.26 3.92 -0.08
CA HIS A 282 -14.52 2.49 -0.14
C HIS A 282 -15.47 2.11 -1.31
N PRO A 283 -15.23 1.01 -2.06
CA PRO A 283 -15.97 0.73 -3.30
C PRO A 283 -17.40 0.21 -3.06
N LEU A 284 -17.67 -0.38 -1.88
CA LEU A 284 -19.02 -0.82 -1.50
C LEU A 284 -19.94 0.34 -1.08
N PHE A 285 -19.44 1.58 -1.18
CA PHE A 285 -20.16 2.77 -0.79
C PHE A 285 -21.11 3.23 -1.92
N LYS A 286 -22.41 2.99 -1.71
CA LYS A 286 -23.47 3.51 -2.59
C LYS A 286 -24.32 4.57 -1.90
N ASP A 287 -24.65 4.33 -0.64
CA ASP A 287 -25.42 5.26 0.20
C ASP A 287 -24.47 6.36 0.70
N ASN A 288 -24.90 7.63 0.73
CA ASN A 288 -24.14 8.80 1.19
C ASN A 288 -22.99 9.32 0.30
N GLN A 289 -22.91 8.94 -0.98
CA GLN A 289 -21.95 9.55 -1.93
C GLN A 289 -22.01 11.08 -1.91
N ASP A 290 -23.22 11.61 -1.82
CA ASP A 290 -23.51 13.04 -1.70
C ASP A 290 -22.78 13.66 -0.50
N LEU A 291 -22.72 13.02 0.68
CA LEU A 291 -21.98 13.57 1.82
C LEU A 291 -20.48 13.69 1.55
N VAL A 292 -19.88 12.72 0.85
CA VAL A 292 -18.45 12.80 0.53
C VAL A 292 -18.21 13.95 -0.46
N PHE A 293 -18.98 13.98 -1.54
CA PHE A 293 -18.71 14.86 -2.66
C PHE A 293 -19.25 16.28 -2.51
N ASP A 294 -20.34 16.46 -1.75
CA ASP A 294 -20.97 17.77 -1.52
C ASP A 294 -20.48 18.43 -0.22
N GLU A 295 -20.08 17.64 0.79
CA GLU A 295 -19.69 18.20 2.09
C GLU A 295 -18.18 18.10 2.38
N ILE A 296 -17.55 16.95 2.13
CA ILE A 296 -16.15 16.74 2.51
C ILE A 296 -15.20 17.35 1.48
N ILE A 297 -15.34 16.92 0.22
CA ILE A 297 -14.43 17.26 -0.87
C ILE A 297 -14.33 18.77 -1.15
N PRO A 298 -15.44 19.56 -1.18
CA PRO A 298 -15.37 20.99 -1.47
C PRO A 298 -14.63 21.80 -0.40
N ARG A 299 -14.33 21.19 0.75
CA ARG A 299 -13.59 21.80 1.86
C ARG A 299 -12.14 21.28 1.96
N ALA A 300 -11.80 20.22 1.23
CA ALA A 300 -10.48 19.58 1.25
C ALA A 300 -9.47 20.27 0.30
N THR A 301 -9.10 21.51 0.60
CA THR A 301 -8.25 22.35 -0.28
C THR A 301 -6.80 21.86 -0.43
N ARG A 302 -6.32 21.03 0.49
CA ARG A 302 -4.97 20.43 0.48
C ARG A 302 -4.98 18.97 0.02
N LEU A 303 -6.05 18.53 -0.64
CA LEU A 303 -6.20 17.17 -1.11
C LEU A 303 -5.15 16.85 -2.18
N VAL A 304 -4.23 15.95 -1.85
CA VAL A 304 -3.16 15.45 -2.73
C VAL A 304 -3.60 14.19 -3.46
N ARG A 305 -4.43 13.36 -2.83
CA ARG A 305 -4.89 12.10 -3.41
C ARG A 305 -6.36 11.86 -3.12
N LEU A 306 -7.10 11.58 -4.19
CA LEU A 306 -8.44 11.05 -4.13
C LEU A 306 -8.45 9.73 -4.88
N SER A 307 -8.64 8.63 -4.16
CA SER A 307 -8.69 7.29 -4.74
C SER A 307 -9.91 6.52 -4.29
N ALA A 308 -10.39 5.61 -5.13
CA ALA A 308 -11.20 4.48 -4.68
C ALA A 308 -10.44 3.19 -5.04
N PRO A 309 -10.53 2.14 -4.21
CA PRO A 309 -10.01 0.82 -4.55
C PRO A 309 -10.68 0.35 -5.85
N ALA A 310 -9.96 0.48 -6.95
CA ALA A 310 -10.31 -0.18 -8.19
C ALA A 310 -9.75 -1.59 -8.13
N ASP A 311 -10.57 -2.57 -8.48
CA ASP A 311 -10.06 -3.87 -8.91
C ASP A 311 -9.11 -3.59 -10.08
N THR A 312 -7.80 -3.62 -9.83
CA THR A 312 -6.86 -3.41 -10.92
C THR A 312 -7.03 -4.60 -11.88
N PRO A 313 -7.33 -4.37 -13.17
CA PRO A 313 -7.65 -5.46 -14.10
C PRO A 313 -6.47 -6.42 -14.39
N PHE A 314 -5.34 -6.22 -13.73
CA PHE A 314 -4.14 -7.05 -13.89
C PHE A 314 -3.45 -7.33 -12.54
N GLY A 315 -4.17 -7.19 -11.42
CA GLY A 315 -3.68 -7.68 -10.14
C GLY A 315 -3.59 -9.21 -10.16
N PRO A 316 -2.63 -9.81 -9.43
CA PRO A 316 -2.52 -11.26 -9.34
C PRO A 316 -3.78 -11.94 -8.78
N GLU A 317 -4.64 -11.18 -8.08
CA GLU A 317 -5.80 -11.69 -7.36
C GLU A 317 -7.17 -11.36 -7.97
N SER A 318 -7.26 -10.75 -9.17
CA SER A 318 -8.57 -10.46 -9.77
C SER A 318 -9.26 -11.76 -10.22
N ASN A 319 -10.08 -12.32 -9.34
CA ASN A 319 -10.75 -13.60 -9.55
C ASN A 319 -11.82 -13.55 -10.67
N LYS A 320 -11.42 -14.10 -11.81
CA LYS A 320 -12.12 -14.85 -12.86
C LYS A 320 -13.40 -14.35 -13.54
N HIS A 321 -14.40 -13.66 -12.97
CA HIS A 321 -15.71 -13.65 -13.66
C HIS A 321 -16.49 -12.35 -13.89
N ASN A 322 -16.00 -11.14 -13.58
CA ASN A 322 -16.57 -9.92 -14.17
C ASN A 322 -15.60 -8.74 -14.09
N PHE A 323 -15.04 -8.31 -15.22
CA PHE A 323 -14.27 -7.07 -15.39
C PHE A 323 -15.16 -5.82 -15.31
N THR A 324 -16.00 -5.74 -14.29
CA THR A 324 -16.59 -4.48 -13.82
C THR A 324 -15.74 -4.06 -12.64
N ILE A 325 -14.79 -3.17 -12.90
CA ILE A 325 -14.11 -2.45 -11.83
C ILE A 325 -15.23 -1.88 -10.96
N ARG A 326 -15.31 -2.27 -9.68
CA ARG A 326 -16.26 -1.66 -8.75
C ARG A 326 -15.76 -0.24 -8.42
N CYS A 327 -15.87 0.65 -9.39
CA CYS A 327 -15.54 2.04 -9.22
C CYS A 327 -16.67 2.75 -8.50
N SER A 328 -16.32 3.66 -7.59
CA SER A 328 -17.27 4.67 -7.16
C SER A 328 -17.64 5.54 -8.36
N SER A 329 -18.93 5.80 -8.53
CA SER A 329 -19.42 6.73 -9.54
C SER A 329 -19.12 8.16 -9.11
N LEU A 330 -18.74 9.00 -10.07
CA LEU A 330 -18.52 10.41 -9.85
C LEU A 330 -19.25 11.20 -10.93
N ASP A 331 -20.09 12.16 -10.57
CA ASP A 331 -20.75 12.98 -11.58
C ASP A 331 -19.86 14.16 -12.02
N PHE A 332 -20.23 14.80 -13.13
CA PHE A 332 -19.41 15.90 -13.67
C PHE A 332 -19.38 17.13 -12.75
N SER A 333 -20.43 17.39 -11.97
CA SER A 333 -20.49 18.47 -10.97
C SER A 333 -19.48 18.26 -9.85
N THR A 334 -19.35 17.02 -9.38
CA THR A 334 -18.35 16.63 -8.40
C THR A 334 -16.94 16.82 -8.96
N LEU A 335 -16.71 16.44 -10.24
CA LEU A 335 -15.41 16.65 -10.88
C LEU A 335 -15.06 18.15 -10.95
N GLU A 336 -16.05 19.00 -11.26
CA GLU A 336 -15.93 20.45 -11.24
C GLU A 336 -15.58 20.97 -9.83
N ALA A 337 -16.23 20.46 -8.79
CA ALA A 337 -15.96 20.83 -7.41
C ALA A 337 -14.55 20.41 -6.95
N ILE A 338 -14.10 19.19 -7.30
CA ILE A 338 -12.74 18.72 -7.04
C ILE A 338 -11.72 19.60 -7.76
N ALA A 339 -11.95 19.86 -9.05
CA ALA A 339 -11.09 20.70 -9.87
C ALA A 339 -10.95 22.12 -9.28
N ALA A 340 -12.06 22.71 -8.82
CA ALA A 340 -12.05 24.03 -8.21
C ALA A 340 -11.34 24.06 -6.83
N THR A 341 -11.51 23.01 -6.03
CA THR A 341 -11.05 22.98 -4.64
C THR A 341 -9.61 22.49 -4.51
N ALA A 342 -9.26 21.44 -5.24
CA ALA A 342 -8.01 20.70 -5.11
C ALA A 342 -7.23 20.60 -6.43
N GLY A 343 -7.68 21.24 -7.51
CA GLY A 343 -6.98 21.23 -8.80
C GLY A 343 -5.47 21.48 -8.70
N PRO A 344 -5.03 22.52 -7.97
CA PRO A 344 -3.61 22.84 -7.84
C PRO A 344 -2.78 21.89 -6.96
N THR A 345 -3.41 21.04 -6.16
CA THR A 345 -2.75 20.19 -5.15
C THR A 345 -2.91 18.70 -5.41
N LEU A 346 -3.94 18.31 -6.16
CA LEU A 346 -4.28 16.92 -6.43
C LEU A 346 -3.28 16.28 -7.39
N GLU A 347 -2.48 15.35 -6.87
CA GLU A 347 -1.50 14.55 -7.61
C GLU A 347 -2.08 13.23 -8.12
N VAL A 348 -3.09 12.67 -7.44
CA VAL A 348 -3.67 11.37 -7.79
C VAL A 348 -5.20 11.44 -7.80
N LEU A 349 -5.79 11.08 -8.93
CA LEU A 349 -7.23 10.86 -9.09
C LEU A 349 -7.45 9.48 -9.74
N SER A 350 -7.92 8.50 -8.96
CA SER A 350 -8.00 7.12 -9.44
C SER A 350 -9.20 6.33 -8.91
N GLY A 351 -9.70 5.38 -9.70
CA GLY A 351 -10.72 4.42 -9.26
C GLY A 351 -12.17 4.91 -9.31
N PHE A 352 -12.42 6.01 -10.01
CA PHE A 352 -13.75 6.55 -10.22
C PHE A 352 -14.21 6.38 -11.67
N VAL A 353 -15.50 6.07 -11.86
CA VAL A 353 -16.17 6.09 -13.17
C VAL A 353 -17.02 7.34 -13.24
N LEU A 354 -16.78 8.19 -14.24
CA LEU A 354 -17.65 9.34 -14.41
C LEU A 354 -18.99 8.94 -14.98
N VAL A 355 -20.06 9.32 -14.30
CA VAL A 355 -21.44 9.03 -14.69
C VAL A 355 -21.66 9.52 -16.12
N ARG A 356 -22.24 8.64 -16.95
CA ARG A 356 -22.51 8.94 -18.36
C ARG A 356 -23.50 10.09 -18.47
N SER A 357 -23.11 11.15 -19.17
CA SER A 357 -23.98 12.25 -19.56
C SER A 357 -24.49 12.03 -20.99
N SER A 358 -25.77 12.37 -21.23
CA SER A 358 -26.37 12.36 -22.57
C SER A 358 -25.83 13.48 -23.45
N SER A 359 -25.43 14.60 -22.85
CA SER A 359 -24.84 15.75 -23.54
C SER A 359 -23.33 15.83 -23.35
N PRO A 360 -22.58 16.37 -24.33
CA PRO A 360 -21.15 16.65 -24.19
C PRO A 360 -20.86 17.62 -23.04
N ARG A 361 -19.78 17.38 -22.29
CA ARG A 361 -19.37 18.17 -21.12
C ARG A 361 -18.13 19.01 -21.39
N PRO A 362 -17.95 20.18 -20.75
CA PRO A 362 -16.76 20.99 -20.94
C PRO A 362 -15.50 20.27 -20.43
N ALA A 363 -14.37 20.47 -21.13
CA ALA A 363 -13.08 19.95 -20.68
C ALA A 363 -12.42 20.78 -19.56
N ALA A 364 -12.97 21.97 -19.26
CA ALA A 364 -12.37 22.94 -18.32
C ALA A 364 -11.96 22.35 -16.95
N PRO A 365 -12.72 21.45 -16.31
CA PRO A 365 -12.33 20.88 -15.00
C PRO A 365 -10.99 20.15 -15.05
N LEU A 366 -10.72 19.45 -16.15
CA LEU A 366 -9.45 18.74 -16.34
C LEU A 366 -8.25 19.67 -16.38
N LEU A 367 -8.44 20.90 -16.90
CA LEU A 367 -7.37 21.88 -17.06
C LEU A 367 -6.95 22.51 -15.72
N ALA A 368 -7.78 22.40 -14.68
CA ALA A 368 -7.47 22.91 -13.35
C ALA A 368 -6.49 22.02 -12.58
N PHE A 369 -6.30 20.76 -13.00
CA PHE A 369 -5.43 19.79 -12.34
C PHE A 369 -3.95 20.04 -12.67
N THR A 370 -3.36 21.10 -12.13
CA THR A 370 -1.98 21.49 -12.47
C THR A 370 -0.92 20.63 -11.79
N ALA A 371 -1.27 19.90 -10.73
CA ALA A 371 -0.37 19.01 -9.98
C ALA A 371 -0.56 17.51 -10.31
N ILE A 372 -1.51 17.13 -11.16
CA ILE A 372 -1.85 15.71 -11.37
C ILE A 372 -0.71 14.92 -12.00
N ARG A 373 -0.33 13.83 -11.34
CA ARG A 373 0.71 12.88 -11.77
C ARG A 373 0.12 11.55 -12.19
N HIS A 374 -0.96 11.13 -11.54
CA HIS A 374 -1.64 9.86 -11.83
C HIS A 374 -3.13 10.09 -12.05
N LEU A 375 -3.60 9.78 -13.25
CA LEU A 375 -5.00 9.95 -13.63
C LEU A 375 -5.59 8.62 -14.14
N THR A 376 -6.65 8.16 -13.50
CA THR A 376 -7.55 7.15 -14.10
C THR A 376 -8.76 7.85 -14.68
N TRP A 377 -8.96 7.67 -15.97
CA TRP A 377 -10.09 8.24 -16.68
C TRP A 377 -10.97 7.13 -17.22
N GLU A 378 -12.22 7.10 -16.74
CA GLU A 378 -13.25 6.16 -17.17
C GLU A 378 -14.58 6.87 -17.40
N THR A 379 -14.88 7.22 -18.65
CA THR A 379 -16.18 7.79 -19.01
C THR A 379 -16.53 7.64 -20.48
N THR A 380 -17.78 7.30 -20.76
CA THR A 380 -18.35 7.31 -22.11
C THR A 380 -18.88 8.69 -22.52
N THR A 381 -18.84 9.67 -21.61
CA THR A 381 -19.25 11.05 -21.88
C THR A 381 -18.29 11.74 -22.85
N ARG A 382 -18.83 12.41 -23.87
CA ARG A 382 -18.01 13.21 -24.80
C ARG A 382 -17.56 14.51 -24.16
N LEU A 383 -16.31 14.91 -24.41
CA LEU A 383 -15.80 16.21 -24.02
C LEU A 383 -15.96 17.23 -25.15
N ARG A 384 -16.41 18.43 -24.79
CA ARG A 384 -16.55 19.59 -25.68
C ARG A 384 -15.44 20.58 -25.40
N PHE A 385 -14.61 20.82 -26.40
CA PHE A 385 -13.55 21.81 -26.37
C PHE A 385 -13.23 22.28 -27.80
N LYS A 386 -12.51 23.39 -27.91
CA LYS A 386 -11.89 23.83 -29.16
C LYS A 386 -10.38 23.64 -29.01
N PRO A 387 -9.69 22.96 -29.95
CA PRO A 387 -8.26 22.68 -29.82
C PRO A 387 -7.39 23.91 -29.53
N LYS A 388 -7.75 25.06 -30.13
CA LYS A 388 -7.05 26.34 -29.94
C LYS A 388 -7.18 26.95 -28.53
N ASP A 389 -8.19 26.52 -27.77
CA ASP A 389 -8.46 27.04 -26.43
C ASP A 389 -7.81 26.15 -25.35
N ILE A 390 -7.15 25.05 -25.73
CA ILE A 390 -6.48 24.13 -24.81
C ILE A 390 -5.03 24.58 -24.58
N PRO A 391 -4.63 24.90 -23.33
CA PRO A 391 -3.24 25.22 -23.02
C PRO A 391 -2.33 24.04 -23.32
N ARG A 392 -1.21 24.30 -23.99
CA ARG A 392 -0.25 23.25 -24.37
C ARG A 392 0.48 22.65 -23.17
N ASP A 393 0.58 23.39 -22.07
CA ASP A 393 1.23 23.06 -20.82
C ASP A 393 0.27 22.49 -19.76
N ALA A 394 -1.02 22.32 -20.10
CA ALA A 394 -1.96 21.62 -19.23
C ALA A 394 -1.49 20.18 -18.98
N LEU A 395 -1.58 19.75 -17.72
CA LEU A 395 -1.20 18.40 -17.27
C LEU A 395 0.28 18.06 -17.53
N GLN A 396 1.18 19.04 -17.47
CA GLN A 396 2.62 18.83 -17.70
C GLN A 396 3.29 17.82 -16.74
N THR A 397 2.73 17.67 -15.54
CA THR A 397 3.19 16.76 -14.47
C THR A 397 2.62 15.35 -14.58
N LEU A 398 1.74 15.07 -15.55
CA LEU A 398 1.09 13.78 -15.70
C LEU A 398 2.10 12.70 -16.10
N GLU A 399 2.36 11.77 -15.18
CA GLU A 399 3.33 10.67 -15.32
C GLU A 399 2.66 9.36 -15.75
N SER A 400 1.43 9.12 -15.28
CA SER A 400 0.70 7.88 -15.50
C SER A 400 -0.75 8.14 -15.88
N LEU A 401 -1.18 7.55 -16.98
CA LEU A 401 -2.57 7.60 -17.45
C LEU A 401 -3.16 6.19 -17.53
N THR A 402 -4.28 5.98 -16.85
CA THR A 402 -5.15 4.81 -17.07
C THR A 402 -6.38 5.24 -17.86
N TYR A 403 -6.49 4.75 -19.09
CA TYR A 403 -7.60 5.04 -20.00
C TYR A 403 -8.51 3.81 -20.12
N ALA A 404 -9.59 3.77 -19.34
CA ALA A 404 -10.50 2.63 -19.27
C ALA A 404 -11.86 2.99 -19.89
N SER A 405 -12.41 2.13 -20.74
CA SER A 405 -13.79 2.20 -21.27
C SER A 405 -14.28 3.60 -21.66
N SER A 406 -13.41 4.41 -22.23
CA SER A 406 -13.63 5.85 -22.37
C SER A 406 -13.97 6.27 -23.80
N ASN A 407 -14.52 7.47 -23.96
CA ASN A 407 -14.73 8.08 -25.27
C ASN A 407 -13.44 8.71 -25.82
N ASP A 408 -13.18 8.58 -27.13
CA ASP A 408 -11.97 9.08 -27.80
C ASP A 408 -11.76 10.59 -27.67
N THR A 409 -12.83 11.38 -27.46
CA THR A 409 -12.71 12.85 -27.29
C THR A 409 -11.78 13.26 -26.15
N PHE A 410 -11.60 12.40 -25.13
CA PHE A 410 -10.61 12.63 -24.09
C PHE A 410 -9.17 12.48 -24.60
N LEU A 411 -8.88 11.47 -25.42
CA LEU A 411 -7.56 11.32 -26.04
C LEU A 411 -7.29 12.45 -27.03
N THR A 412 -8.29 12.86 -27.81
CA THR A 412 -8.18 14.04 -28.69
C THR A 412 -7.89 15.34 -27.91
N LEU A 413 -8.42 15.47 -26.68
CA LEU A 413 -8.08 16.58 -25.79
C LEU A 413 -6.60 16.52 -25.38
N LEU A 414 -6.12 15.36 -24.94
CA LEU A 414 -4.72 15.16 -24.55
C LEU A 414 -3.75 15.32 -25.73
N GLU A 415 -4.19 15.03 -26.95
CA GLU A 415 -3.46 15.32 -28.18
C GLU A 415 -3.30 16.81 -28.45
N CYS A 416 -4.08 17.69 -27.82
CA CYS A 416 -3.86 19.14 -27.90
C CYS A 416 -2.74 19.62 -26.94
N MET A 417 -2.39 18.81 -25.94
CA MET A 417 -1.43 19.15 -24.89
C MET A 417 -0.04 18.58 -25.19
N ASN A 418 0.98 19.09 -24.49
CA ASN A 418 2.29 18.48 -24.36
C ASN A 418 2.38 17.83 -22.98
N LEU A 419 2.61 16.52 -22.93
CA LEU A 419 2.61 15.75 -21.67
C LEU A 419 4.02 15.24 -21.34
N PRO A 420 5.04 16.10 -21.15
CA PRO A 420 6.44 15.69 -21.16
C PRO A 420 6.79 14.63 -20.10
N ALA A 421 6.08 14.60 -18.97
CA ALA A 421 6.31 13.64 -17.90
C ALA A 421 5.67 12.25 -18.13
N LEU A 422 4.81 12.10 -19.14
CA LEU A 422 4.01 10.88 -19.32
C LEU A 422 4.89 9.70 -19.73
N GLN A 423 4.97 8.70 -18.85
CA GLN A 423 5.81 7.51 -19.00
C GLN A 423 5.00 6.21 -18.94
N THR A 424 3.86 6.22 -18.24
CA THR A 424 3.04 5.03 -18.02
C THR A 424 1.67 5.17 -18.68
N LEU A 425 1.28 4.18 -19.48
CA LEU A 425 -0.03 4.10 -20.10
C LEU A 425 -0.70 2.75 -19.82
N VAL A 426 -1.95 2.79 -19.34
CA VAL A 426 -2.77 1.60 -19.08
C VAL A 426 -4.03 1.64 -19.93
N ILE A 427 -4.24 0.61 -20.76
CA ILE A 427 -5.40 0.42 -21.66
C ILE A 427 -5.98 -0.98 -21.37
N PRO A 428 -6.89 -1.11 -20.38
CA PRO A 428 -7.31 -2.40 -19.85
C PRO A 428 -8.21 -3.21 -20.77
N LYS A 429 -8.87 -2.58 -21.76
CA LYS A 429 -9.66 -3.29 -22.77
C LYS A 429 -9.36 -2.77 -24.17
N SER A 430 -9.10 -3.68 -25.10
CA SER A 430 -8.84 -3.34 -26.50
C SER A 430 -10.14 -2.93 -27.21
N GLN A 431 -10.59 -1.69 -27.01
CA GLN A 431 -11.43 -1.08 -28.02
C GLN A 431 -10.48 -0.63 -29.12
N LYS A 432 -10.67 -1.12 -30.36
CA LYS A 432 -9.95 -0.65 -31.56
C LYS A 432 -10.35 0.81 -31.84
N GLN A 433 -9.94 1.71 -30.96
CA GLN A 433 -10.23 3.12 -31.00
C GLN A 433 -9.12 3.82 -31.77
N GLU A 434 -9.50 4.45 -32.88
CA GLU A 434 -8.62 5.28 -33.69
C GLU A 434 -7.94 6.36 -32.83
N GLY A 435 -8.62 6.86 -31.78
CA GLY A 435 -8.06 7.81 -30.82
C GLY A 435 -6.83 7.31 -30.08
N VAL A 436 -6.72 6.02 -29.74
CA VAL A 436 -5.53 5.48 -29.06
C VAL A 436 -4.30 5.53 -29.98
N TYR A 437 -4.46 5.16 -31.24
CA TYR A 437 -3.36 5.22 -32.21
C TYR A 437 -2.93 6.66 -32.50
N SER A 438 -3.89 7.59 -32.64
CA SER A 438 -3.58 9.01 -32.81
C SER A 438 -2.81 9.58 -31.61
N PHE A 439 -3.26 9.24 -30.40
CA PHE A 439 -2.59 9.63 -29.16
C PHE A 439 -1.17 9.07 -29.07
N LEU A 440 -0.98 7.78 -29.36
CA LEU A 440 0.32 7.12 -29.34
C LEU A 440 1.26 7.63 -30.44
N ARG A 441 0.78 8.05 -31.61
CA ARG A 441 1.63 8.72 -32.61
C ARG A 441 2.25 10.01 -32.07
N LYS A 442 1.50 10.76 -31.25
CA LYS A 442 1.99 12.01 -30.66
C LYS A 442 2.85 11.78 -29.41
N HIS A 443 2.41 10.90 -28.53
CA HIS A 443 2.94 10.77 -27.16
C HIS A 443 3.64 9.44 -26.88
N GLY A 444 3.59 8.47 -27.79
CA GLY A 444 4.12 7.11 -27.58
C GLY A 444 5.63 7.04 -27.38
N GLN A 445 6.40 7.96 -27.99
CA GLN A 445 7.87 7.97 -27.92
C GLN A 445 8.45 8.11 -26.50
N LYS A 446 7.69 8.61 -25.53
CA LYS A 446 8.09 8.76 -24.13
C LYS A 446 7.52 7.69 -23.21
N ILE A 447 6.61 6.85 -23.71
CA ILE A 447 6.01 5.78 -22.92
C ILE A 447 7.07 4.69 -22.70
N THR A 448 7.43 4.49 -21.44
CA THR A 448 8.40 3.47 -21.01
C THR A 448 7.69 2.25 -20.43
N THR A 449 6.46 2.42 -19.95
CA THR A 449 5.63 1.37 -19.35
C THR A 449 4.27 1.33 -20.02
N LEU A 450 3.94 0.21 -20.66
CA LEU A 450 2.64 -0.01 -21.29
C LEU A 450 1.93 -1.20 -20.66
N LYS A 451 0.65 -1.04 -20.36
CA LYS A 451 -0.20 -2.10 -19.85
C LYS A 451 -1.45 -2.20 -20.70
N ALA A 452 -1.55 -3.23 -21.52
CA ALA A 452 -2.62 -3.35 -22.50
C ALA A 452 -3.15 -4.79 -22.59
N GLU A 453 -4.41 -4.93 -22.97
CA GLU A 453 -4.94 -6.23 -23.36
C GLU A 453 -4.38 -6.66 -24.73
N ASP A 454 -4.40 -5.75 -25.70
CA ASP A 454 -3.85 -5.97 -27.04
C ASP A 454 -2.72 -4.96 -27.28
N THR A 455 -1.58 -5.46 -27.75
CA THR A 455 -0.40 -4.63 -28.08
C THR A 455 -0.16 -4.51 -29.57
N SER A 456 -1.04 -5.06 -30.41
CA SER A 456 -0.90 -5.06 -31.87
C SER A 456 -0.68 -3.64 -32.39
N GLY A 457 0.46 -3.38 -33.03
CA GLY A 457 0.84 -2.06 -33.57
C GLY A 457 1.19 -0.98 -32.55
N PHE A 458 1.21 -1.27 -31.24
CA PHE A 458 1.62 -0.29 -30.23
C PHE A 458 3.13 -0.18 -30.08
N PHE A 459 3.88 -1.25 -30.36
CA PHE A 459 5.33 -1.27 -30.20
C PHE A 459 6.03 -0.31 -31.16
N ALA A 460 5.59 -0.22 -32.42
CA ALA A 460 6.08 0.75 -33.40
C ALA A 460 5.82 2.20 -32.98
N LEU A 461 4.73 2.45 -32.24
CA LEU A 461 4.39 3.79 -31.75
C LEU A 461 5.07 4.14 -30.42
N CYS A 462 5.54 3.13 -29.69
CA CYS A 462 6.17 3.28 -28.38
C CYS A 462 7.59 2.69 -28.38
N PRO A 463 8.54 3.27 -29.13
CA PRO A 463 9.89 2.72 -29.28
C PRO A 463 10.72 2.71 -27.98
N SER A 464 10.34 3.52 -26.98
CA SER A 464 11.05 3.64 -25.70
C SER A 464 10.54 2.67 -24.62
N LEU A 465 9.70 1.71 -24.99
CA LEU A 465 9.17 0.74 -24.04
C LEU A 465 10.29 -0.08 -23.38
N SER A 466 10.22 -0.12 -22.06
CA SER A 466 11.13 -0.88 -21.19
C SER A 466 10.41 -1.98 -20.42
N VAL A 467 9.12 -1.77 -20.10
CA VAL A 467 8.25 -2.71 -19.39
C VAL A 467 6.91 -2.79 -20.10
N VAL A 468 6.45 -4.01 -20.39
CA VAL A 468 5.12 -4.24 -20.99
C VAL A 468 4.34 -5.26 -20.16
N TYR A 469 3.09 -4.92 -19.85
CA TYR A 469 2.11 -5.81 -19.22
C TYR A 469 1.06 -6.20 -20.27
N ILE A 470 0.87 -7.50 -20.51
CA ILE A 470 0.01 -8.03 -21.57
C ILE A 470 -1.00 -9.00 -20.97
N SER A 471 -2.30 -8.71 -21.12
CA SER A 471 -3.38 -9.62 -20.73
C SER A 471 -4.03 -10.37 -21.90
N GLY A 472 -3.78 -10.00 -23.15
CA GLY A 472 -4.18 -10.74 -24.35
C GLY A 472 -3.03 -11.53 -25.01
N PRO A 473 -3.24 -12.08 -26.21
CA PRO A 473 -2.17 -12.69 -27.00
C PRO A 473 -1.18 -11.59 -27.45
N PRO A 474 0.11 -11.71 -27.12
CA PRO A 474 1.09 -10.71 -27.50
C PRO A 474 1.41 -10.78 -29.00
N ASP A 475 1.50 -9.62 -29.64
CA ASP A 475 2.08 -9.47 -30.97
C ASP A 475 3.57 -9.08 -30.83
N PHE A 476 4.45 -10.07 -30.90
CA PHE A 476 5.91 -9.89 -30.78
C PHE A 476 6.61 -9.76 -32.14
N HIS A 477 5.94 -9.25 -33.18
CA HIS A 477 6.58 -9.12 -34.49
C HIS A 477 7.49 -7.89 -34.63
N GLU A 478 7.34 -6.90 -33.74
CA GLU A 478 8.09 -5.65 -33.81
C GLU A 478 9.25 -5.62 -32.79
N PRO A 479 10.49 -5.34 -33.24
CA PRO A 479 11.65 -5.33 -32.37
C PRO A 479 11.65 -4.11 -31.43
N LEU A 480 11.88 -4.34 -30.15
CA LEU A 480 12.02 -3.29 -29.14
C LEU A 480 13.36 -3.44 -28.41
N LYS A 481 14.37 -2.69 -28.87
CA LYS A 481 15.74 -2.78 -28.35
C LYS A 481 15.85 -2.44 -26.86
N GLY A 482 14.95 -1.61 -26.33
CA GLY A 482 14.93 -1.18 -24.93
C GLY A 482 14.08 -2.05 -24.00
N LEU A 483 13.35 -3.04 -24.53
CA LEU A 483 12.41 -3.83 -23.72
C LEU A 483 13.20 -4.74 -22.76
N THR A 484 13.05 -4.50 -21.46
CA THR A 484 13.76 -5.23 -20.40
C THR A 484 12.90 -6.25 -19.68
N LYS A 485 11.58 -6.00 -19.63
CA LYS A 485 10.64 -6.79 -18.84
C LYS A 485 9.31 -6.98 -19.56
N ILE A 486 8.85 -8.23 -19.62
CA ILE A 486 7.52 -8.61 -20.08
C ILE A 486 6.77 -9.21 -18.91
N ILE A 487 5.53 -8.78 -18.71
CA ILE A 487 4.65 -9.25 -17.65
C ILE A 487 3.37 -9.75 -18.30
N LEU A 488 3.13 -11.05 -18.18
CA LEU A 488 1.96 -11.71 -18.73
C LEU A 488 0.96 -11.97 -17.62
N SER A 489 -0.23 -11.39 -17.74
CA SER A 489 -1.37 -11.75 -16.89
C SER A 489 -2.16 -12.85 -17.57
N CYS A 490 -2.18 -14.05 -16.99
CA CYS A 490 -2.80 -15.23 -17.57
C CYS A 490 -4.03 -15.65 -16.76
N GLN A 491 -5.09 -14.85 -16.80
CA GLN A 491 -6.35 -15.17 -16.10
C GLN A 491 -7.31 -16.03 -16.94
N ASP A 492 -6.93 -16.39 -18.17
CA ASP A 492 -7.77 -17.14 -19.10
C ASP A 492 -7.09 -18.48 -19.49
N SER A 493 -7.93 -19.48 -19.76
CA SER A 493 -7.65 -20.78 -20.40
C SER A 493 -6.73 -20.71 -21.64
N ARG A 494 -6.61 -19.52 -22.23
CA ARG A 494 -5.75 -19.21 -23.38
C ARG A 494 -4.27 -19.07 -23.06
N ILE A 495 -3.83 -19.35 -21.83
CA ILE A 495 -2.41 -19.32 -21.44
C ILE A 495 -1.52 -20.12 -22.38
N LYS A 496 -1.99 -21.28 -22.84
CA LYS A 496 -1.27 -22.14 -23.79
C LYS A 496 -0.87 -21.37 -25.05
N TYR A 497 -1.79 -20.62 -25.66
CA TYR A 497 -1.51 -19.83 -26.86
C TYR A 497 -0.50 -18.71 -26.60
N LYS A 498 -0.54 -18.09 -25.42
CA LYS A 498 0.45 -17.06 -25.05
C LYS A 498 1.84 -17.65 -24.89
N LEU A 499 1.95 -18.79 -24.22
CA LEU A 499 3.20 -19.50 -24.02
C LEU A 499 3.74 -20.08 -25.34
N GLU A 500 2.87 -20.56 -26.23
CA GLU A 500 3.24 -20.97 -27.59
C GLU A 500 3.77 -19.78 -28.40
N ALA A 501 3.10 -18.63 -28.38
CA ALA A 501 3.57 -17.41 -29.03
C ALA A 501 4.95 -16.98 -28.49
N LEU A 502 5.16 -17.05 -27.17
CA LEU A 502 6.48 -16.85 -26.58
C LEU A 502 7.51 -17.86 -27.10
N GLY A 503 7.16 -19.15 -27.12
CA GLY A 503 8.06 -20.23 -27.55
C GLY A 503 8.50 -20.12 -29.02
N THR A 504 7.72 -19.46 -29.86
CA THR A 504 8.04 -19.21 -31.27
C THR A 504 8.81 -17.91 -31.52
N ALA A 505 8.89 -17.00 -30.54
CA ALA A 505 9.51 -15.70 -30.73
C ALA A 505 11.04 -15.76 -30.53
N ASP A 506 11.79 -15.20 -31.49
CA ASP A 506 13.23 -14.99 -31.33
C ASP A 506 13.49 -13.74 -30.48
N PHE A 507 13.38 -13.88 -29.15
CA PHE A 507 13.63 -12.77 -28.23
C PHE A 507 15.06 -12.22 -28.34
N GLY A 508 16.03 -13.04 -28.74
CA GLY A 508 17.41 -12.61 -28.87
C GLY A 508 17.58 -11.56 -29.96
N ALA A 509 16.96 -11.80 -31.12
CA ALA A 509 16.96 -10.85 -32.23
C ALA A 509 16.02 -9.66 -32.00
N LEU A 510 14.82 -9.90 -31.49
CA LEU A 510 13.76 -8.89 -31.38
C LEU A 510 13.92 -7.98 -30.14
N TYR A 511 14.41 -8.54 -29.04
CA TYR A 511 14.44 -7.90 -27.72
C TYR A 511 15.78 -8.16 -27.00
N PRO A 512 16.91 -7.68 -27.52
CA PRO A 512 18.24 -7.96 -26.98
C PRO A 512 18.46 -7.49 -25.52
N ALA A 513 17.67 -6.51 -25.06
CA ALA A 513 17.70 -6.01 -23.69
C ALA A 513 16.80 -6.79 -22.73
N LEU A 514 16.02 -7.78 -23.19
CA LEU A 514 15.08 -8.52 -22.35
C LEU A 514 15.84 -9.28 -21.25
N ARG A 515 15.41 -9.12 -20.00
CA ARG A 515 16.01 -9.76 -18.82
C ARG A 515 15.00 -10.54 -18.00
N GLU A 516 13.73 -10.18 -18.07
CA GLU A 516 12.71 -10.74 -17.20
C GLU A 516 11.40 -10.98 -17.96
N ILE A 517 10.87 -12.20 -17.83
CA ILE A 517 9.50 -12.54 -18.21
C ILE A 517 8.80 -13.01 -16.93
N GLN A 518 7.82 -12.25 -16.48
CA GLN A 518 6.93 -12.65 -15.38
C GLN A 518 5.64 -13.19 -15.97
N VAL A 519 5.16 -14.32 -15.47
CA VAL A 519 3.86 -14.87 -15.85
C VAL A 519 3.06 -15.11 -14.58
N TYR A 520 1.96 -14.37 -14.43
CA TYR A 520 1.05 -14.50 -13.29
C TYR A 520 -0.02 -15.54 -13.56
N ALA A 521 -0.48 -16.21 -12.49
CA ALA A 521 -1.55 -17.21 -12.52
C ALA A 521 -1.29 -18.42 -13.43
N VAL A 522 -0.03 -18.88 -13.48
CA VAL A 522 0.35 -20.15 -14.12
C VAL A 522 0.43 -21.24 -13.08
N GLU A 523 -0.33 -22.31 -13.27
CA GLU A 523 -0.02 -23.59 -12.62
C GLU A 523 1.13 -24.22 -13.40
N TRP A 524 2.33 -24.18 -12.82
CA TRP A 524 3.47 -24.90 -13.39
C TRP A 524 3.17 -26.41 -13.33
N PRO A 525 3.45 -27.17 -14.40
CA PRO A 525 3.28 -28.61 -14.36
C PRO A 525 4.09 -29.18 -13.19
N THR A 526 3.46 -30.01 -12.37
CA THR A 526 4.11 -30.66 -11.22
C THR A 526 5.00 -31.84 -11.61
N ASN A 527 5.02 -32.16 -12.91
CA ASN A 527 5.69 -33.33 -13.45
C ASN A 527 6.73 -32.79 -14.45
N GLU A 528 8.00 -33.08 -14.20
CA GLU A 528 9.15 -32.65 -15.03
C GLU A 528 9.07 -33.14 -16.48
#